data_AF-A0A0C7QR48-F1
#
_entry.id   AF-A0A0C7QR48-F1
#
_cell.length_a   1.000
_cell.length_b   1.000
_cell.length_c   1.000
_cell.angle_alpha   90.00
_cell.angle_beta   90.00
_cell.angle_gamma   90.00
#
_symmetry.space_group_name_H-M   'P 1'
#
loop_
_entity.id
_entity.type
_entity.pdbx_description
1 polymer ?
#
loop_
_entity_poly.entity_id
_entity_poly.type
_entity_poly.pdbx_seq_one_letter_code
_entity_poly.pdbx_strand_id
1 'polypeptide(L)' 'MKANFMIDGKPQGKGIPRLSYGRLKTSEQTVMHENYIKLLYRAQVKVYFEGNIKISIN' A
#
# COMPACT_ATOMS: atom_id res chain seq x y z
N MET A 1 12.93 -0.51 15.90
CA MET A 1 11.88 -1.56 15.87
C MET A 1 11.93 -2.29 14.55
N LYS A 2 11.60 -3.58 14.53
CA LYS A 2 11.56 -4.41 13.31
C LYS A 2 10.21 -5.12 13.25
N ALA A 3 9.50 -5.00 12.13
CA ALA A 3 8.29 -5.79 11.87
C ALA A 3 8.52 -6.61 10.61
N ASN A 4 8.17 -7.89 10.69
CA ASN A 4 8.07 -8.78 9.55
C ASN A 4 6.58 -9.08 9.37
N PHE A 5 6.07 -8.89 8.16
CA PHE A 5 4.67 -9.12 7.84
C PHE A 5 4.58 -9.70 6.43
N MET A 6 3.52 -10.45 6.16
CA MET A 6 3.28 -11.08 4.87
C MET A 6 1.89 -10.66 4.40
N ILE A 7 1.85 -10.07 3.22
CA ILE A 7 0.60 -9.67 2.57
C ILE A 7 0.36 -10.65 1.44
N ASP A 8 -0.64 -11.52 1.64
CA ASP A 8 -1.09 -12.43 0.61
C ASP A 8 -1.85 -11.64 -0.47
N GLY A 9 -1.39 -11.73 -1.70
CA GLY A 9 -1.98 -11.02 -2.83
C GLY A 9 -1.09 -11.04 -4.06
N LYS A 10 -1.68 -10.80 -5.22
CA LYS A 10 -0.89 -10.61 -6.45
C LYS A 10 -0.37 -9.17 -6.46
N PRO A 11 0.95 -8.94 -6.61
CA PRO A 11 1.48 -7.59 -6.72
C PRO A 11 0.84 -6.92 -7.93
N GLN A 12 0.07 -5.86 -7.69
CA GLN A 12 -0.56 -5.08 -8.74
C GLN A 12 0.21 -3.77 -8.89
N GLY A 13 0.80 -3.57 -10.08
CA GLY A 13 1.43 -2.30 -10.41
C GLY A 13 0.39 -1.16 -10.33
N LYS A 14 0.82 0.00 -9.83
CA LYS A 14 -0.05 1.18 -9.79
C LYS A 14 -0.52 1.49 -11.21
N GLY A 15 -1.83 1.44 -11.44
CA GLY A 15 -2.38 1.80 -12.74
C GLY A 15 -2.02 3.24 -13.10
N ILE A 16 -1.84 3.52 -14.40
CA ILE A 16 -1.59 4.88 -14.88
C ILE A 16 -2.75 5.76 -14.40
N PRO A 17 -2.48 6.87 -13.68
CA PRO A 17 -3.53 7.79 -13.23
C PRO A 17 -4.34 8.30 -14.42
N ARG A 18 -5.66 8.28 -14.33
CA ARG A 18 -6.52 8.84 -15.38
C ARG A 18 -6.73 10.33 -15.12
N LEU A 19 -6.63 11.16 -16.16
CA LEU A 19 -7.00 12.57 -16.06
C LEU A 19 -8.54 12.69 -16.07
N SER A 20 -9.11 13.32 -15.04
CA SER A 20 -10.55 13.57 -14.92
C SER A 20 -10.75 14.98 -14.36
N TYR A 21 -11.46 15.84 -15.10
CA TYR A 21 -11.70 17.25 -14.73
C TYR A 21 -10.42 18.01 -14.34
N GLY A 22 -9.32 17.81 -15.08
CA GLY A 22 -8.03 18.45 -14.80
C GLY A 22 -7.28 17.89 -13.59
N ARG A 23 -7.78 16.82 -12.95
CA ARG A 23 -7.12 16.16 -11.81
C ARG A 23 -6.69 14.75 -12.18
N LEU A 24 -5.52 14.33 -11.71
CA LEU A 24 -5.08 12.94 -11.80
C LEU A 24 -5.89 12.12 -10.79
N LYS A 25 -6.62 11.12 -11.28
CA LYS A 25 -7.43 10.21 -10.47
C LYS A 25 -6.82 8.81 -10.54
N THR A 26 -6.48 8.27 -9.38
CA THR A 26 -6.13 6.86 -9.22
C THR A 26 -7.34 6.00 -9.56
N SER A 27 -7.15 4.92 -10.32
CA SER A 27 -8.27 4.02 -10.65
C SER A 27 -8.87 3.42 -9.38
N GLU A 28 -10.18 3.20 -9.37
CA GLU A 28 -10.88 2.64 -8.22
C GLU A 28 -10.29 1.29 -7.78
N GLN A 29 -9.92 0.44 -8.75
CA GLN A 29 -9.23 -0.84 -8.48
C GLN A 29 -7.91 -0.65 -7.73
N THR A 30 -7.11 0.36 -8.10
CA THR A 30 -5.86 0.66 -7.41
C THR A 30 -6.14 1.17 -5.99
N VAL A 31 -7.16 2.01 -5.81
CA VAL A 31 -7.59 2.49 -4.48
C VAL A 31 -8.03 1.32 -3.59
N MET A 32 -8.84 0.40 -4.12
CA MET A 32 -9.29 -0.78 -3.38
C MET A 32 -8.11 -1.68 -2.97
N HIS A 33 -7.17 -1.92 -3.90
CA HIS A 33 -5.96 -2.70 -3.62
C HIS A 33 -5.09 -2.05 -2.53
N GLU A 34 -4.81 -0.75 -2.65
CA GLU A 34 -4.04 0.00 -1.64
C GLU A 34 -4.73 -0.01 -0.27
N ASN A 35 -6.06 0.13 -0.23
CA ASN A 35 -6.83 0.10 1.02
C ASN A 35 -6.81 -1.29 1.68
N TYR A 36 -6.93 -2.36 0.89
CA TYR A 36 -6.83 -3.73 1.38
C TYR A 36 -5.45 -4.01 2.00
N ILE A 37 -4.38 -3.61 1.32
CA ILE A 37 -3.01 -3.71 1.83
C ILE A 37 -2.84 -2.96 3.17
N LYS A 38 -3.35 -1.73 3.26
CA LYS A 38 -3.28 -0.94 4.50
C LYS A 38 -4.03 -1.62 5.65
N LEU A 39 -5.18 -2.24 5.36
CA LEU A 39 -5.97 -2.96 6.36
C LEU A 39 -5.21 -4.19 6.87
N LEU A 40 -4.65 -5.02 5.98
CA LEU A 40 -3.84 -6.17 6.35
C LEU A 40 -2.60 -5.77 7.15
N TYR A 41 -1.90 -4.73 6.72
CA TYR A 41 -0.76 -4.20 7.43
C TYR A 41 -1.13 -3.76 8.85
N ARG A 42 -2.23 -3.02 9.04
CA ARG A 42 -2.69 -2.58 10.37
C ARG A 42 -3.13 -3.74 11.27
N ALA A 43 -3.67 -4.82 10.69
CA ALA A 43 -4.06 -6.01 11.43
C ALA A 43 -2.84 -6.77 11.98
N GLN A 44 -1.76 -6.87 11.21
CA GLN A 44 -0.54 -7.59 11.58
C GLN A 44 0.46 -6.72 12.36
N VAL A 45 0.69 -5.50 11.89
CA VAL A 45 1.69 -4.56 12.42
C VAL A 45 1.00 -3.48 13.23
N LYS A 46 1.02 -3.65 14.55
CA LYS A 46 0.45 -2.69 15.52
C LYS A 46 1.45 -1.61 15.96
N VAL A 47 2.49 -1.41 15.16
CA VAL A 47 3.64 -0.59 15.50
C VAL A 47 3.67 0.62 14.58
N TYR A 48 3.87 1.80 15.16
CA TYR A 48 4.15 3.01 14.41
C TYR A 48 5.67 3.19 14.30
N PHE A 49 6.16 3.36 13.08
CA PHE A 49 7.58 3.61 12.83
C PHE A 49 7.83 5.10 12.76
N GLU A 50 8.82 5.58 13.51
CA GLU A 50 9.28 6.97 13.48
C GLU A 50 10.76 7.02 13.06
N GLY A 51 11.15 8.09 12.37
CA GLY A 51 12.49 8.26 11.83
C GLY A 51 12.75 7.49 10.53
N ASN A 52 14.02 7.19 10.25
CA ASN A 52 14.41 6.55 8.99
C ASN A 52 14.03 5.07 8.97
N ILE A 53 13.28 4.66 7.94
CA ILE A 53 12.80 3.29 7.77
C ILE A 53 13.56 2.62 6.63
N LYS A 54 14.04 1.39 6.87
CA LYS A 54 14.60 0.52 5.83
C LYS A 54 13.63 -0.64 5.59
N ILE A 55 13.23 -0.82 4.34
CA ILE A 55 12.32 -1.88 3.91
C ILE A 55 13.09 -2.86 3.03
N SER A 56 12.79 -4.16 3.16
CA SER A 56 13.31 -5.21 2.29
C SER A 56 12.13 -6.09 1.88
N ILE A 57 12.02 -6.35 0.58
CA ILE A 57 10.95 -7.15 -0.04
C ILE A 57 11.64 -8.40 -0.58
N ASN A 58 11.16 -9.57 -0.17
CA ASN A 58 11.64 -10.88 -0.62
C ASN A 58 10.67 -11.50 -1.62
#